data_AF-A0A1C7N2S1-F1
#
_entry.id   AF-A0A1C7N2S1-F1
#
_cell.length_a   1.000
_cell.length_b   1.000
_cell.length_c   1.000
_cell.angle_alpha   90.00
_cell.angle_beta   90.00
_cell.angle_gamma   90.00
#
_symmetry.space_group_name_H-M   'P 1'
#
loop_
_entity.id
_entity.type
_entity.pdbx_description
1 polymer ?
#
loop_
_entity_poly.entity_id
_entity_poly.type
_entity_poly.pdbx_seq_one_letter_code
_entity_poly.pdbx_strand_id
1 'polypeptide(L)'
;MVIDVSYDSLKAAAKIVVWPRKTKDYDNQLWTYDNGYIINKNSGMGILESDKQVIQYKRKMIEDAHNQRWYYREDGFIYPQTDPNLVLDIRGNWTKPGTVVLLYERKYEDNLNQLWDLIPHESSDSSNSTSNSNSPFEEDYDDAGYGFSSATYAL
;
A
#
# COMPACT_ATOMS: atom_id res chain seq x y z
N MET A 1 -3.29 13.42 6.64
CA MET A 1 -3.97 12.15 7.01
C MET A 1 -3.25 11.04 6.28
N VAL A 2 -3.37 9.79 6.73
CA VAL A 2 -2.78 8.62 6.06
C VAL A 2 -3.83 7.52 5.87
N ILE A 3 -3.64 6.64 4.91
CA ILE A 3 -4.45 5.44 4.69
C ILE A 3 -4.27 4.48 5.88
N ASP A 4 -5.39 4.05 6.44
CA ASP A 4 -5.49 3.25 7.66
C ASP A 4 -6.52 2.13 7.48
N VAL A 5 -6.20 0.92 7.97
CA VAL A 5 -7.19 -0.15 8.14
C VAL A 5 -8.01 0.10 9.41
N SER A 6 -9.30 0.33 9.24
CA SER A 6 -10.20 0.74 10.33
C SER A 6 -10.10 -0.18 11.54
N TYR A 7 -9.94 0.41 12.73
CA TYR A 7 -9.87 -0.30 14.01
C TYR A 7 -8.80 -1.38 14.11
N ASP A 8 -7.69 -1.24 13.36
CA ASP A 8 -6.60 -2.22 13.38
C ASP A 8 -7.07 -3.65 13.02
N SER A 9 -8.13 -3.74 12.21
CA SER A 9 -8.80 -5.00 11.97
C SER A 9 -7.92 -5.97 11.19
N LEU A 10 -7.88 -7.23 11.62
CA LEU A 10 -7.27 -8.34 10.88
C LEU A 10 -8.28 -9.11 10.02
N LYS A 11 -9.52 -8.60 9.91
CA LYS A 11 -10.60 -9.28 9.18
C LYS A 11 -10.70 -8.81 7.74
N ALA A 12 -11.01 -9.73 6.84
CA ALA A 12 -11.40 -9.39 5.47
C ALA A 12 -12.61 -8.45 5.48
N ALA A 13 -12.71 -7.61 4.45
CA ALA A 13 -13.74 -6.58 4.30
C ALA A 13 -13.70 -5.46 5.35
N ALA A 14 -12.64 -5.36 6.16
CA ALA A 14 -12.42 -4.15 6.95
C ALA A 14 -12.19 -2.95 6.03
N LYS A 15 -12.73 -1.80 6.43
CA LYS A 15 -12.74 -0.60 5.59
C LYS A 15 -11.37 0.03 5.54
N ILE A 16 -11.01 0.53 4.36
CA ILE A 16 -9.90 1.45 4.20
C ILE A 16 -10.41 2.87 4.47
N VAL A 17 -9.77 3.55 5.40
CA VAL A 17 -10.14 4.90 5.85
C VAL A 17 -8.91 5.80 5.87
N VAL A 18 -9.13 7.10 6.06
CA VAL A 18 -8.06 8.01 6.44
C VAL A 18 -8.06 8.26 7.95
N TRP A 19 -6.86 8.30 8.53
CA TRP A 19 -6.65 8.58 9.95
C TRP A 19 -5.44 9.51 10.16
N PRO A 20 -5.34 10.25 11.28
CA PRO A 20 -4.09 10.93 11.63
C PRO A 20 -2.93 9.93 11.71
N ARG A 21 -1.74 10.32 11.24
CA ARG A 21 -0.56 9.48 11.34
C ARG A 21 -0.25 9.19 12.82
N LYS A 22 -0.23 7.91 13.17
CA LYS A 22 0.06 7.43 14.52
C LYS A 22 1.57 7.43 14.76
N THR A 23 1.97 7.64 16.01
CA THR A 23 3.37 7.57 16.47
C THR A 23 3.72 6.25 17.16
N LYS A 24 2.70 5.43 17.47
CA LYS A 24 2.79 4.08 18.03
C LYS A 24 1.66 3.22 17.46
N ASP A 25 1.81 1.90 17.47
CA ASP A 25 0.78 0.95 17.00
C ASP A 25 0.26 1.34 15.60
N TYR A 26 1.18 1.69 14.71
CA TYR A 26 0.92 2.28 13.40
C TYR A 26 1.01 1.29 12.24
N ASP A 27 1.18 0.00 12.51
CA ASP A 27 1.35 -1.01 11.45
C ASP A 27 0.11 -1.12 10.53
N ASN A 28 -1.08 -0.75 11.02
CA ASN A 28 -2.28 -0.65 10.17
C ASN A 28 -2.33 0.59 9.26
N GLN A 29 -1.30 1.44 9.34
CA GLN A 29 -1.08 2.61 8.47
C GLN A 29 0.15 2.41 7.58
N LEU A 30 0.80 1.25 7.68
CA LEU A 30 1.98 0.92 6.90
C LEU A 30 1.62 -0.06 5.78
N TRP A 31 2.19 0.20 4.62
CA TRP A 31 1.87 -0.48 3.38
C TRP A 31 3.14 -0.82 2.62
N THR A 32 3.20 -2.02 2.05
CA THR A 32 4.23 -2.42 1.09
C THR A 32 3.63 -2.51 -0.30
N TYR A 33 4.44 -2.28 -1.32
CA TYR A 33 4.05 -2.47 -2.71
C TYR A 33 4.83 -3.64 -3.30
N ASP A 34 4.13 -4.70 -3.66
CA ASP A 34 4.73 -5.90 -4.25
C ASP A 34 3.95 -6.27 -5.52
N ASN A 35 4.59 -6.16 -6.68
CA ASN A 35 4.04 -6.57 -7.98
C ASN A 35 2.57 -6.12 -8.19
N GLY A 36 2.25 -4.85 -7.94
CA GLY A 36 0.90 -4.30 -8.09
C GLY A 36 -0.03 -4.52 -6.90
N TYR A 37 0.37 -5.24 -5.86
CA TYR A 37 -0.39 -5.34 -4.63
C TYR A 37 0.05 -4.27 -3.64
N ILE A 38 -0.91 -3.57 -3.03
CA ILE A 38 -0.67 -2.68 -1.87
C ILE A 38 -1.09 -3.47 -0.63
N ILE A 39 -0.12 -3.88 0.19
CA ILE A 39 -0.30 -4.85 1.27
C ILE A 39 -0.13 -4.16 2.61
N ASN A 40 -1.11 -4.29 3.51
CA ASN A 40 -1.02 -3.75 4.86
C ASN A 40 -0.04 -4.55 5.71
N LYS A 41 0.85 -3.87 6.44
CA LYS A 41 1.86 -4.51 7.30
C LYS A 41 1.23 -5.26 8.49
N ASN A 42 0.19 -4.72 9.12
CA ASN A 42 -0.45 -5.37 10.27
C ASN A 42 -1.20 -6.65 9.88
N SER A 43 -2.06 -6.59 8.85
CA SER A 43 -2.93 -7.72 8.49
C SER A 43 -2.34 -8.67 7.43
N GLY A 44 -1.33 -8.24 6.68
CA GLY A 44 -0.82 -8.95 5.51
C GLY A 44 -1.81 -9.01 4.34
N MET A 45 -2.91 -8.26 4.40
CA MET A 45 -3.97 -8.23 3.38
C MET A 45 -3.78 -7.07 2.40
N GLY A 46 -4.28 -7.24 1.18
CA GLY A 46 -4.21 -6.22 0.13
C GLY A 46 -5.40 -5.29 0.12
N ILE A 47 -5.23 -4.09 -0.45
CA ILE A 47 -6.36 -3.21 -0.82
C ILE A 47 -7.14 -3.86 -1.98
N LEU A 48 -8.46 -3.95 -1.82
CA LEU A 48 -9.41 -4.53 -2.76
C LEU A 48 -10.46 -3.47 -3.13
N GLU A 49 -10.69 -3.30 -4.43
CA GLU A 49 -11.86 -2.61 -4.96
C GLU A 49 -13.14 -3.45 -4.72
N SER A 50 -14.13 -2.83 -4.08
CA SER A 50 -15.45 -3.40 -3.81
C SER A 50 -16.56 -2.39 -4.13
N ASP A 51 -17.11 -2.50 -5.34
CA ASP A 51 -18.06 -1.54 -5.92
C ASP A 51 -17.49 -0.11 -5.98
N LYS A 52 -17.82 0.71 -4.99
CA LYS A 52 -17.30 2.07 -4.83
C LYS A 52 -16.41 2.22 -3.62
N GLN A 53 -16.42 1.29 -2.67
CA GLN A 53 -15.60 1.36 -1.47
C GLN A 53 -14.35 0.51 -1.65
N VAL A 54 -13.27 0.91 -1.00
CA VAL A 54 -12.08 0.06 -0.87
C VAL A 54 -12.04 -0.57 0.52
N ILE A 55 -11.71 -1.85 0.54
CA ILE A 55 -11.61 -2.68 1.74
C ILE A 55 -10.28 -3.44 1.71
N GLN A 56 -9.85 -3.97 2.84
CA GLN A 56 -8.78 -4.95 2.83
C GLN A 56 -9.33 -6.36 2.54
N TYR A 57 -8.56 -7.18 1.85
CA TYR A 57 -8.91 -8.57 1.60
C TYR A 57 -7.68 -9.44 1.39
N LYS A 58 -7.84 -10.75 1.60
CA LYS A 58 -6.76 -11.72 1.36
C LYS A 58 -6.22 -11.56 -0.06
N ARG A 59 -4.89 -11.59 -0.21
CA ARG A 59 -4.23 -11.54 -1.51
C ARG A 59 -4.71 -12.69 -2.39
N LYS A 60 -5.23 -12.36 -3.56
CA LYS A 60 -5.63 -13.32 -4.59
C LYS A 60 -4.42 -13.74 -5.44
N MET A 61 -4.56 -14.87 -6.14
CA MET A 61 -3.62 -15.24 -7.20
C MET A 61 -3.71 -14.24 -8.34
N ILE A 62 -2.60 -14.02 -9.06
CA ILE A 62 -2.48 -12.98 -10.09
C ILE A 62 -3.61 -13.04 -11.13
N GLU A 63 -4.01 -14.26 -11.53
CA GLU A 63 -5.09 -14.52 -12.49
C GLU A 63 -6.48 -14.02 -12.06
N ASP A 64 -6.75 -13.96 -10.75
CA ASP A 64 -8.03 -13.51 -10.18
C ASP A 64 -7.95 -12.13 -9.51
N ALA A 65 -6.76 -11.54 -9.48
CA ALA A 65 -6.44 -10.39 -8.64
C ALA A 65 -6.79 -9.05 -9.28
N HIS A 66 -7.49 -8.98 -10.41
CA HIS A 66 -7.74 -7.74 -11.16
C HIS A 66 -8.19 -6.56 -10.28
N ASN A 67 -9.04 -6.81 -9.29
CA ASN A 67 -9.56 -5.81 -8.34
C ASN A 67 -8.67 -5.58 -7.09
N GLN A 68 -7.46 -6.11 -7.08
CA GLN A 68 -6.40 -5.91 -6.08
C GLN A 68 -5.08 -5.43 -6.70
N ARG A 69 -5.10 -5.13 -8.01
CA ARG A 69 -3.91 -4.65 -8.71
C ARG A 69 -4.00 -3.13 -8.85
N TRP A 70 -2.97 -2.46 -8.36
CA TRP A 70 -2.87 -1.02 -8.30
C TRP A 70 -1.60 -0.55 -9.00
N TYR A 71 -1.64 0.68 -9.46
CA TYR A 71 -0.46 1.45 -9.85
C TYR A 71 -0.43 2.75 -9.04
N TYR A 72 0.79 3.27 -8.85
CA TYR A 72 1.04 4.62 -8.39
C TYR A 72 1.66 5.41 -9.54
N ARG A 73 1.21 6.64 -9.77
CA ARG A 73 1.81 7.58 -10.74
C ARG A 73 2.57 8.67 -10.00
N GLU A 74 3.59 9.23 -10.66
CA GLU A 74 4.44 10.30 -10.12
C GLU A 74 3.67 11.58 -9.75
N ASP A 75 2.48 11.77 -10.31
CA ASP A 75 1.56 12.87 -9.96
C ASP A 75 0.68 12.60 -8.74
N GLY A 76 0.90 11.49 -8.02
CA GLY A 76 0.27 11.19 -6.73
C GLY A 76 -0.99 10.33 -6.80
N PHE A 77 -1.44 9.90 -7.97
CA PHE A 77 -2.63 9.05 -8.08
C PHE A 77 -2.31 7.58 -7.81
N ILE A 78 -3.14 6.95 -6.99
CA ILE A 78 -3.22 5.49 -6.84
C ILE A 78 -4.50 5.02 -7.57
N TYR A 79 -4.37 4.08 -8.50
CA TYR A 79 -5.46 3.66 -9.38
C TYR A 79 -5.43 2.16 -9.69
N PRO A 80 -6.58 1.53 -9.96
CA PRO A 80 -6.64 0.14 -10.40
C PRO A 80 -5.92 -0.04 -11.75
N GLN A 81 -5.23 -1.16 -11.94
CA GLN A 81 -4.63 -1.49 -13.23
C GLN A 81 -5.68 -1.71 -14.35
N THR A 82 -6.90 -2.04 -13.96
CA THR A 82 -8.03 -2.30 -14.87
C THR A 82 -8.67 -1.04 -15.43
N ASP A 83 -8.63 0.08 -14.71
CA ASP A 83 -9.22 1.35 -15.15
C ASP A 83 -8.46 2.56 -14.60
N PRO A 84 -7.60 3.21 -15.42
CA PRO A 84 -6.83 4.39 -15.01
C PRO A 84 -7.67 5.67 -14.86
N ASN A 85 -8.97 5.64 -15.18
CA ASN A 85 -9.89 6.76 -14.94
C ASN A 85 -10.45 6.75 -13.51
N LEU A 86 -10.28 5.67 -12.75
CA LEU A 86 -10.66 5.57 -11.35
C LEU A 86 -9.43 5.73 -10.45
N VAL A 87 -9.56 6.46 -9.36
CA VAL A 87 -8.48 6.71 -8.39
C VAL A 87 -8.98 6.60 -6.96
N LEU A 88 -8.07 6.35 -6.02
CA LEU A 88 -8.37 6.43 -4.60
C LEU A 88 -8.71 7.88 -4.23
N ASP A 89 -9.88 8.07 -3.62
CA ASP A 89 -10.45 9.37 -3.26
C ASP A 89 -10.93 9.37 -1.81
N ILE A 90 -10.58 10.43 -1.08
CA ILE A 90 -11.11 10.68 0.27
C ILE A 90 -12.53 11.24 0.13
N ARG A 91 -13.52 10.46 0.60
CA ARG A 91 -14.94 10.78 0.46
C ARG A 91 -15.25 12.21 0.90
N GLY A 92 -15.76 12.99 -0.05
CA GLY A 92 -16.25 14.36 0.20
C GLY A 92 -15.15 15.35 0.58
N ASN A 93 -13.87 15.01 0.36
CA ASN A 93 -12.73 15.81 0.82
C ASN A 93 -12.76 16.06 2.35
N TRP A 94 -13.31 15.13 3.11
CA TRP A 94 -13.41 15.27 4.56
C TRP A 94 -12.12 14.88 5.26
N THR A 95 -11.71 15.70 6.22
CA THR A 95 -10.52 15.47 7.04
C THR A 95 -10.82 14.77 8.37
N LYS A 96 -12.07 14.35 8.58
CA LYS A 96 -12.49 13.67 9.81
C LYS A 96 -11.82 12.28 9.88
N PRO A 97 -11.22 11.90 11.03
CA PRO A 97 -10.71 10.54 11.23
C PRO A 97 -11.78 9.47 10.99
N GLY A 98 -11.42 8.44 10.24
CA GLY A 98 -12.33 7.36 9.86
C GLY A 98 -13.17 7.66 8.61
N THR A 99 -12.89 8.76 7.91
CA THR A 99 -13.49 9.01 6.59
C THR A 99 -13.06 7.90 5.63
N VAL A 100 -14.01 7.30 4.93
CA VAL A 100 -13.74 6.19 4.02
C VAL A 100 -12.99 6.65 2.78
N VAL A 101 -12.07 5.81 2.32
CA VAL A 101 -11.49 5.91 0.98
C VAL A 101 -12.40 5.14 0.03
N LEU A 102 -12.59 5.68 -1.17
CA LEU A 102 -13.43 5.10 -2.21
C LEU A 102 -12.72 5.16 -3.55
N LEU A 103 -13.25 4.45 -4.55
CA LEU A 103 -12.89 4.70 -5.95
C LEU A 103 -13.78 5.80 -6.51
N TYR A 104 -13.16 6.77 -7.16
CA TYR A 104 -13.87 7.85 -7.83
C TYR A 104 -13.22 8.17 -9.17
N GLU A 105 -14.00 8.79 -10.05
CA GLU A 105 -13.49 9.31 -11.31
C GLU A 105 -12.39 10.34 -11.05
N ARG A 106 -11.29 10.22 -11.79
CA ARG A 106 -10.13 11.09 -11.68
C ARG A 106 -10.53 12.52 -12.03
N LYS A 107 -10.26 13.44 -11.12
CA LYS A 107 -10.49 14.87 -11.31
C LYS A 107 -9.21 15.54 -11.83
N TYR A 108 -9.39 16.49 -12.73
CA TYR A 108 -8.30 17.31 -13.27
C TYR A 108 -8.15 18.65 -12.54
N GLU A 109 -9.16 19.05 -11.78
CA GLU A 109 -9.23 20.26 -10.94
C GLU A 109 -9.79 19.87 -9.57
N ASP A 110 -9.49 20.64 -8.52
CA ASP A 110 -9.95 20.40 -7.14
C ASP A 110 -9.76 18.94 -6.68
N ASN A 111 -8.62 18.35 -7.05
CA ASN A 111 -8.34 16.92 -6.94
C ASN A 111 -7.40 16.55 -5.78
N LEU A 112 -7.09 17.49 -4.88
CA LEU A 112 -6.17 17.26 -3.76
C LEU A 112 -6.60 16.07 -2.87
N ASN A 113 -7.90 15.76 -2.83
CA ASN A 113 -8.43 14.61 -2.09
C ASN A 113 -8.19 13.25 -2.78
N GLN A 114 -7.52 13.25 -3.94
CA GLN A 114 -7.17 12.08 -4.75
C GLN A 114 -5.64 11.90 -4.92
N LEU A 115 -4.84 12.82 -4.38
CA LEU A 115 -3.39 12.80 -4.46
C LEU A 115 -2.81 12.24 -3.15
N TRP A 116 -1.84 11.35 -3.28
CA TRP A 116 -1.23 10.60 -2.20
C TRP A 116 0.28 10.69 -2.30
N ASP A 117 0.95 10.93 -1.17
CA ASP A 117 2.40 10.92 -1.08
C ASP A 117 2.86 9.58 -0.51
N LEU A 118 3.81 8.92 -1.17
CA LEU A 118 4.47 7.75 -0.59
C LEU A 118 5.52 8.23 0.41
N ILE A 119 5.26 8.09 1.71
CA ILE A 119 6.20 8.50 2.76
C ILE A 119 6.99 7.26 3.21
N PRO A 120 8.29 7.13 2.89
CA PRO A 120 9.09 5.99 3.33
C PRO A 120 9.08 5.86 4.86
N HIS A 121 9.00 4.62 5.33
CA HIS A 121 9.10 4.26 6.72
C HIS A 121 10.31 3.36 6.93
N GLU A 122 11.36 3.92 7.51
CA GLU A 122 12.56 3.18 7.90
C GLU A 122 12.26 2.40 9.19
N SER A 123 12.15 1.08 9.08
CA SER A 123 12.20 0.20 10.25
C SER A 123 13.63 0.18 10.78
N SER A 124 13.82 0.36 12.08
CA SER A 124 15.12 0.29 12.76
C SER A 124 15.83 -1.07 12.67
N ASP A 125 15.24 -2.06 12.01
CA ASP A 125 15.78 -3.42 11.87
C ASP A 125 16.83 -3.56 10.75
N SER A 126 17.16 -2.49 10.02
CA SER A 126 18.25 -2.45 9.04
C SER A 126 19.63 -2.13 9.67
N SER A 127 19.90 -2.63 10.89
CA SER A 127 21.24 -2.56 11.48
C SER A 127 22.08 -3.80 11.16
N ASN A 128 23.09 -3.62 10.31
CA ASN A 128 24.28 -4.46 10.07
C ASN A 128 24.09 -5.92 9.64
N SER A 129 24.22 -6.17 8.34
CA SER A 129 24.89 -7.38 7.83
C SER A 129 26.25 -6.99 7.24
N THR A 130 27.18 -6.60 8.11
CA THR A 130 28.60 -6.56 7.76
C THR A 130 29.19 -7.94 8.07
N SER A 131 28.99 -8.91 7.19
CA SER A 131 29.74 -10.17 7.25
C SER A 131 31.06 -9.98 6.50
N ASN A 132 32.08 -9.58 7.26
CA ASN A 132 33.46 -9.75 6.82
C ASN A 132 33.84 -11.22 7.07
N SER A 133 33.94 -12.02 6.01
CA SER A 133 34.57 -13.33 6.06
C SER A 133 35.34 -13.60 4.77
N ASN A 134 36.67 -13.45 4.86
CA ASN A 134 37.61 -14.07 3.92
C ASN A 134 37.44 -15.60 3.98
N SER A 135 37.02 -16.22 2.87
CA SER A 135 37.48 -17.54 2.45
C SER A 135 37.11 -17.75 0.97
N PRO A 136 38.00 -18.33 0.13
CA PRO A 136 37.78 -18.46 -1.30
C PRO A 136 37.18 -19.82 -1.64
N PHE A 137 35.93 -19.87 -2.10
CA PHE A 137 35.42 -20.99 -2.90
C PHE A 137 34.32 -20.46 -3.83
N GLU A 138 34.61 -20.49 -5.13
CA GLU A 138 33.67 -20.23 -6.22
C GLU A 138 32.59 -21.32 -6.26
N GLU A 139 31.34 -20.91 -6.43
CA GLU A 139 30.34 -21.65 -7.22
C GLU A 139 29.32 -20.63 -7.76
N ASP A 140 29.36 -20.46 -9.09
CA ASP A 140 28.45 -19.62 -9.89
C ASP A 140 27.01 -20.14 -9.77
N TYR A 141 26.14 -19.35 -9.15
CA TYR A 141 24.71 -19.41 -9.37
C TYR A 141 24.23 -18.02 -9.76
N ASP A 142 23.90 -17.85 -11.04
CA ASP A 142 23.12 -16.73 -11.56
C ASP A 142 21.70 -16.78 -10.97
N ASP A 143 21.53 -16.39 -9.70
CA ASP A 143 20.23 -16.12 -9.11
C ASP A 143 19.78 -14.74 -9.60
N ALA A 144 18.88 -14.74 -10.58
CA ALA A 144 18.22 -13.55 -11.06
C ALA A 144 17.50 -12.87 -9.89
N GLY A 145 18.16 -11.84 -9.35
CA GLY A 145 17.69 -11.05 -8.22
C GLY A 145 16.33 -10.41 -8.49
N TYR A 146 15.27 -11.15 -8.16
CA TYR A 146 14.00 -10.55 -7.77
C TYR A 146 14.18 -10.01 -6.35
N GLY A 147 14.91 -8.90 -6.26
CA GLY A 147 14.97 -8.12 -5.03
C GLY A 147 13.56 -7.68 -4.68
N PHE A 148 12.95 -8.35 -3.71
CA PHE A 148 11.71 -7.88 -3.10
C PHE A 148 11.99 -6.49 -2.52
N SER A 149 11.23 -5.49 -2.95
CA SER A 149 11.26 -4.20 -2.28
C SER A 149 10.66 -4.40 -0.88
N SER A 150 11.52 -4.45 0.13
CA SER A 150 11.11 -4.44 1.55
C SER A 150 10.64 -3.05 2.00
N ALA A 151 10.63 -2.07 1.10
CA ALA A 151 10.26 -0.70 1.41
C ALA A 151 8.81 -0.65 1.90
N THR A 152 8.66 -0.04 3.08
CA THR A 152 7.37 0.17 3.72
C THR A 152 7.07 1.66 3.67
N TYR A 153 5.81 2.01 3.42
CA TYR A 153 5.36 3.39 3.28
C TYR A 153 4.18 3.67 4.21
N ALA A 154 4.11 4.89 4.71
CA ALA A 154 2.82 5.48 5.07
C ALA A 154 2.26 6.12 3.80
N LEU A 155 1.02 5.77 3.46
CA LEU A 155 0.28 6.28 2.30
C LEU A 155 -0.69 7.38 2.74
#